data_AF-A0A3B1B780-F1
#
_entry.id   AF-A0A3B1B780-F1
#
_cell.length_a   1.000
_cell.length_b   1.000
_cell.length_c   1.000
_cell.angle_alpha   90.00
_cell.angle_beta   90.00
_cell.angle_gamma   90.00
#
_symmetry.space_group_name_H-M   'P 1'
#
loop_
_entity.id
_entity.type
_entity.pdbx_description
1 polymer ?
#
loop_
_entity_poly.entity_id
_entity_poly.type
_entity_poly.pdbx_seq_one_letter_code
_entity_poly.pdbx_strand_id
1 'polypeptide(L)' 'MTRTFKPCQGKTACREDDQQCRTCGRSLEEIYATRALIEELARFTQKMQYQNSDVFFDYVITRAAKKINYMSSPAGNKK' A
#
# COMPACT_ATOMS: atom_id res chain seq x y z
N MET A 1 14.54 -12.93 -3.50
CA MET A 1 13.97 -12.51 -4.79
C MET A 1 13.35 -11.14 -4.61
N THR A 2 13.87 -10.10 -5.26
CA THR A 2 13.35 -8.73 -5.14
C THR A 2 12.24 -8.54 -6.17
N ARG A 3 10.99 -8.34 -5.74
CA ARG A 3 9.83 -8.14 -6.62
C ARG A 3 9.52 -6.64 -6.71
N THR A 4 9.44 -6.10 -7.91
CA THR A 4 9.05 -4.69 -8.13
C THR A 4 7.53 -4.54 -8.01
N PHE A 5 7.08 -3.65 -7.14
CA PHE A 5 5.67 -3.28 -7.06
C PHE A 5 5.22 -2.62 -8.37
N LYS A 6 4.10 -3.09 -8.93
CA LYS A 6 3.45 -2.48 -10.10
C LYS A 6 2.03 -2.08 -9.72
N PRO A 7 1.66 -0.79 -9.75
CA PRO A 7 0.30 -0.37 -9.42
C PRO A 7 -0.70 -1.02 -10.38
N CYS A 8 -1.88 -1.37 -9.87
CA CYS A 8 -2.95 -1.88 -10.72
C CYS A 8 -3.51 -0.74 -11.56
N GLN A 9 -3.78 -1.00 -12.84
CA GLN A 9 -4.31 -0.01 -13.79
C GLN A 9 -5.85 0.16 -13.71
N GLY A 10 -6.51 -0.45 -12.71
CA GLY A 10 -7.89 -0.13 -12.31
C GLY A 10 -9.02 -0.47 -13.30
N LYS A 11 -8.73 -0.95 -14.50
CA LYS A 11 -9.73 -1.18 -15.55
C LYS A 11 -10.15 -2.64 -15.60
N THR A 12 -11.18 -3.08 -14.87
CA THR A 12 -11.93 -4.37 -15.03
C THR A 12 -11.11 -5.66 -15.30
N ALA A 13 -9.79 -5.62 -15.14
CA ALA A 13 -8.85 -6.59 -15.68
C ALA A 13 -8.24 -7.48 -14.59
N CYS A 14 -8.50 -7.15 -13.33
CA CYS A 14 -8.47 -8.15 -12.27
C CYS A 14 -9.73 -9.01 -12.48
N ARG A 15 -9.62 -10.05 -13.30
CA ARG A 15 -10.64 -11.10 -13.33
C ARG A 15 -10.49 -11.94 -12.06
N GLU A 16 -11.60 -12.29 -11.44
CA GLU A 16 -11.63 -13.04 -10.17
C GLU A 16 -11.27 -14.52 -10.37
N ASP A 17 -11.36 -15.02 -11.61
CA ASP A 17 -11.09 -16.42 -11.97
C ASP A 17 -9.59 -16.76 -12.11
N ASP A 18 -8.71 -15.75 -12.18
CA ASP A 18 -7.26 -15.95 -12.26
C ASP A 18 -6.61 -15.63 -10.91
N GLN A 19 -5.74 -16.50 -10.40
CA GLN A 19 -4.99 -16.27 -9.15
C GLN A 19 -4.11 -14.99 -9.18
N GLN A 20 -3.92 -14.39 -10.36
CA GLN A 20 -3.11 -13.20 -10.58
C GLN A 20 -3.79 -12.22 -11.55
N CYS A 21 -3.54 -10.93 -11.35
CA CYS A 21 -4.01 -9.89 -12.24
C CYS A 21 -3.18 -9.85 -13.54
N ARG A 22 -3.86 -9.90 -14.69
CA ARG A 22 -3.24 -9.89 -16.02
C ARG A 22 -2.50 -8.58 -16.36
N THR A 23 -2.77 -7.48 -15.66
CA THR A 23 -2.17 -6.16 -15.98
C THR A 23 -0.96 -5.85 -15.12
N CYS A 24 -1.02 -6.12 -13.81
CA CYS A 24 0.08 -5.84 -12.89
C CYS A 24 0.88 -7.09 -12.48
N GLY A 25 0.38 -8.29 -12.77
CA GLY A 25 1.01 -9.56 -12.41
C GLY A 25 1.02 -9.86 -10.91
N ARG A 26 0.28 -9.09 -10.10
CA ARG A 26 0.13 -9.30 -8.64
C ARG A 26 -0.93 -10.36 -8.37
N SER A 27 -0.79 -11.11 -7.26
CA SER A 27 -1.82 -12.07 -6.88
C SER A 27 -3.11 -11.34 -6.50
N LEU A 28 -4.26 -12.02 -6.60
CA LEU A 28 -5.52 -11.46 -6.11
C LEU A 28 -5.45 -11.13 -4.61
N GLU A 29 -4.79 -11.99 -3.83
CA GLU A 29 -4.53 -11.73 -2.40
C GLU A 29 -3.80 -10.40 -2.18
N GLU A 30 -2.69 -10.16 -2.90
CA GLU A 30 -1.92 -8.92 -2.81
C GLU A 30 -2.77 -7.70 -3.19
N ILE A 31 -3.66 -7.85 -4.18
CA ILE A 31 -4.56 -6.79 -4.64
C ILE A 31 -5.65 -6.49 -3.60
N TYR A 32 -6.28 -7.52 -3.05
CA TYR A 32 -7.30 -7.35 -2.02
C TYR A 32 -6.70 -6.74 -0.75
N ALA A 33 -5.51 -7.19 -0.33
CA ALA A 33 -4.77 -6.58 0.77
C ALA A 33 -4.46 -5.09 0.49
N THR A 34 -4.00 -4.76 -0.71
CA THR A 34 -3.76 -3.36 -1.11
C THR A 34 -5.04 -2.52 -1.04
N ARG A 35 -6.17 -3.05 -1.50
CA ARG A 35 -7.47 -2.36 -1.48
C ARG A 35 -7.98 -2.14 -0.06
N ALA A 36 -7.84 -3.13 0.82
CA ALA A 36 -8.20 -3.01 2.22
C ALA A 36 -7.41 -1.88 2.90
N LEU A 37 -6.09 -1.79 2.65
CA LEU A 37 -5.27 -0.69 3.18
C LEU A 37 -5.72 0.69 2.69
N ILE A 38 -6.06 0.82 1.40
CA ILE A 38 -6.60 2.07 0.84
C ILE A 38 -7.92 2.45 1.52
N GLU A 39 -8.80 1.48 1.71
CA GLU A 39 -10.10 1.69 2.35
C GLU A 39 -9.95 2.09 3.82
N GLU A 40 -9.07 1.44 4.57
CA GLU A 40 -8.77 1.80 5.96
C GLU A 40 -8.24 3.23 6.09
N LEU A 41 -7.31 3.63 5.23
CA LEU A 41 -6.80 5.00 5.19
C LEU A 41 -7.91 6.00 4.88
N ALA A 42 -8.73 5.74 3.86
CA ALA A 42 -9.84 6.62 3.49
C ALA A 42 -10.87 6.75 4.61
N ARG A 43 -11.28 5.63 5.22
CA ARG A 43 -12.22 5.61 6.36
C ARG A 43 -11.65 6.37 7.55
N PHE A 44 -10.37 6.19 7.86
CA PHE A 44 -9.72 6.91 8.96
C PHE A 44 -9.69 8.42 8.70
N THR A 45 -9.28 8.84 7.50
CA THR A 45 -9.26 10.25 7.10
C THR A 45 -10.64 10.88 7.15
N GLN A 46 -11.67 10.18 6.67
CA GLN A 46 -13.05 10.64 6.76
C GLN A 46 -13.52 10.77 8.21
N LYS A 47 -13.25 9.76 9.06
CA LYS A 47 -13.61 9.77 10.48
C LYS A 47 -12.99 10.95 11.23
N MET A 48 -11.76 11.33 10.88
CA MET A 48 -11.05 12.46 11.48
C MET A 48 -11.40 13.82 10.84
N GLN A 49 -12.20 13.82 9.77
CA GLN A 49 -12.64 15.01 9.04
C GLN A 49 -11.47 15.90 8.57
N TYR A 50 -10.35 15.31 8.15
CA TYR A 50 -9.22 16.08 7.62
C TYR A 50 -9.62 16.78 6.32
N GLN A 51 -9.50 18.11 6.30
CA GLN A 51 -9.72 18.92 5.09
C GLN A 51 -8.53 18.87 4.12
N ASN A 52 -7.35 18.52 4.62
CA ASN A 52 -6.08 18.35 3.91
C ASN A 52 -5.63 16.89 3.94
N SER A 53 -6.45 16.00 3.39
CA SER A 53 -6.24 14.55 3.39
C SER A 53 -4.95 14.13 2.67
N ASP A 54 -4.55 14.87 1.65
CA ASP A 54 -3.29 14.73 0.91
C ASP A 54 -2.06 14.81 1.83
N VAL A 55 -2.01 15.81 2.71
CA VAL A 55 -0.92 15.98 3.68
C VAL A 55 -0.82 14.79 4.63
N PHE A 56 -1.97 14.25 5.05
CA PHE A 56 -2.00 13.04 5.87
C PHE A 56 -1.44 11.82 5.10
N PHE A 57 -1.81 11.63 3.84
CA PHE A 57 -1.31 10.51 3.04
C PHE A 57 0.20 10.59 2.82
N ASP A 58 0.75 11.77 2.53
CA ASP A 58 2.19 11.99 2.39
C ASP A 58 2.95 11.69 3.69
N TYR A 59 2.38 12.10 4.82
CA TYR A 59 2.91 11.78 6.14
C TYR A 59 2.95 10.27 6.37
N VAL A 60 1.86 9.56 6.09
CA VAL A 60 1.76 8.10 6.24
C VAL A 60 2.79 7.39 5.36
N ILE A 61 2.91 7.75 4.09
CA ILE A 61 3.88 7.17 3.15
C ILE A 61 5.31 7.33 3.69
N THR A 62 5.66 8.53 4.16
CA THR A 62 6.99 8.81 4.71
C THR A 62 7.28 7.98 5.96
N ARG A 63 6.30 7.81 6.86
CA ARG A 63 6.46 7.02 8.08
C ARG A 63 6.54 5.52 7.80
N ALA A 64 5.75 5.02 6.86
CA ALA A 64 5.81 3.62 6.44
C ALA A 64 7.18 3.25 5.85
N ALA A 65 7.73 4.09 4.96
CA ALA A 65 9.06 3.90 4.38
C ALA A 65 10.16 3.86 5.47
N LYS A 66 10.11 4.79 6.43
CA LYS A 66 11.05 4.80 7.58
C LYS A 66 10.95 3.52 8.41
N LYS A 67 9.73 3.02 8.65
CA LYS A 67 9.52 1.79 9.43
C LYS A 67 10.09 0.57 8.71
N ILE A 68 9.89 0.46 7.39
CA ILE A 68 10.50 -0.61 6.57
C ILE A 68 12.02 -0.57 6.68
N ASN A 69 12.65 0.59 6.50
CA ASN A 69 14.11 0.74 6.62
C ASN A 69 14.63 0.31 8.00
N TYR A 70 13.90 0.64 9.07
CA TYR A 70 14.22 0.19 10.42
C TYR A 70 14.09 -1.33 10.58
N MET A 71 13.02 -1.94 10.05
CA MET A 71 12.79 -3.38 10.12
C MET A 71 13.80 -4.18 9.27
N SER A 72 14.26 -3.61 8.15
CA SER A 72 15.25 -4.23 7.27
C SER A 72 16.71 -4.06 7.74
N SER A 73 16.95 -3.23 8.76
CA SER A 73 18.27 -3.08 9.39
C SER A 73 18.29 -3.88 10.70
N PRO A 74 18.88 -5.09 10.75
CA PRO A 74 19.04 -5.84 11.98
C PRO A 74 20.15 -5.21 12.85
N ALA A 75 19.92 -4.00 13.35
CA ALA A 75 20.57 -3.37 14.49
C ALA A 75 20.19 -1.88 14.51
N GLY A 76 19.36 -1.49 15.48
CA GLY A 76 19.38 -0.11 15.96
C GLY A 76 20.72 0.15 16.66
N ASN A 77 21.76 0.48 15.89
CA ASN A 77 22.92 1.17 16.42
C ASN A 77 22.73 2.68 16.23
N LYS A 78 23.04 3.39 17.31
CA LYS A 78 22.81 4.80 17.57
C LYS A 78 23.49 5.72 16.54
N LYS A 79 22.87 6.88 16.30
CA LYS A 79 23.46 8.18 16.66
C LYS A 79 22.40 9.26 16.63
#